data_AF-A0A938MRA2-F1
#
_entry.id   AF-A0A938MRA2-F1
#
_cell.length_a   1.000
_cell.length_b   1.000
_cell.length_c   1.000
_cell.angle_alpha   90.00
_cell.angle_beta   90.00
_cell.angle_gamma   90.00
#
_symmetry.space_group_name_H-M   'P 1'
#
loop_
_entity.id
_entity.type
_entity.pdbx_description
1 polymer ?
#
loop_
_entity_poly.entity_id
_entity_poly.type
_entity_poly.pdbx_seq_one_letter_code
_entity_poly.pdbx_strand_id
1 'polypeptide(L)'
;MSIPSELQDAFHIATTCDIKSWSFGALTAVRHASATFHDNVKGTLHDQRIFGPIRDFQCACGKYSGSDCADMICDDCGVRIAPKSTRSNRFAHIEIATTVEHPLDPETTLSCFPVVPADFLESPSGQRLQTLYDRLIESNMKGRYQEVSETAAAIVQWLTPAVVVLHNWGVFPARNTLARGIALTVRE
;
A
#
# COMPACT_ATOMS: atom_id res chain seq x y z
N MET A 1 -5.34 -10.63 -17.50
CA MET A 1 -4.09 -10.24 -18.20
C MET A 1 -2.99 -11.18 -17.71
N SER A 2 -1.89 -11.36 -18.42
CA SER A 2 -0.73 -12.12 -17.92
C SER A 2 0.39 -11.17 -17.50
N ILE A 3 1.33 -11.66 -16.68
CA ILE A 3 2.55 -10.91 -16.33
C ILE A 3 3.30 -10.54 -17.64
N PRO A 4 3.72 -9.26 -17.82
CA PRO A 4 4.55 -8.86 -18.96
C PRO A 4 5.81 -9.73 -19.08
N SER A 5 6.18 -10.13 -20.30
CA SER A 5 7.32 -11.03 -20.55
C SER A 5 8.62 -10.55 -19.91
N GLU A 6 8.82 -9.24 -19.86
CA GLU A 6 9.99 -8.58 -19.28
C GLU A 6 10.11 -8.80 -17.77
N LEU A 7 8.99 -9.06 -17.09
CA LEU A 7 8.95 -9.25 -15.65
C LEU A 7 8.94 -10.72 -15.23
N GLN A 8 8.63 -11.64 -16.15
CA GLN A 8 8.48 -13.07 -15.84
C GLN A 8 9.78 -13.70 -15.32
N ASP A 9 10.94 -13.24 -15.79
CA ASP A 9 12.22 -13.79 -15.35
C ASP A 9 12.57 -13.35 -13.92
N ALA A 10 12.17 -12.14 -13.52
CA ALA A 10 12.56 -11.54 -12.25
C ALA A 10 11.53 -11.73 -11.13
N PHE A 11 10.27 -11.98 -11.46
CA PHE A 11 9.17 -11.98 -10.50
C PHE A 11 8.26 -13.21 -10.61
N HIS A 12 7.65 -13.57 -9.49
CA HIS A 12 6.52 -14.50 -9.44
C HIS A 12 5.38 -13.89 -8.63
N ILE A 13 4.23 -14.54 -8.64
CA ILE A 13 3.01 -14.04 -8.00
C ILE A 13 3.14 -14.20 -6.50
N ALA A 14 2.85 -13.12 -5.78
CA ALA A 14 2.85 -13.11 -4.33
C ALA A 14 1.58 -13.79 -3.80
N THR A 15 1.75 -14.63 -2.79
CA THR A 15 0.62 -15.19 -2.06
C THR A 15 0.06 -14.16 -1.07
N THR A 16 -1.13 -14.44 -0.54
CA THR A 16 -1.73 -13.64 0.53
C THR A 16 -0.88 -13.60 1.79
N CYS A 17 -0.15 -14.68 2.07
CA CYS A 17 0.79 -14.75 3.19
C CYS A 17 1.98 -13.79 2.97
N ASP A 18 2.52 -13.75 1.74
CA ASP A 18 3.61 -12.84 1.38
C ASP A 18 3.19 -11.38 1.55
N ILE A 19 2.01 -11.02 1.03
CA ILE A 19 1.45 -9.67 1.15
C ILE A 19 1.30 -9.26 2.62
N LYS A 20 0.79 -10.16 3.46
CA LYS A 20 0.65 -9.92 4.91
C LYS A 20 2.00 -9.75 5.60
N SER A 21 3.03 -10.47 5.16
CA SER A 21 4.38 -10.39 5.75
C SER A 21 5.07 -9.04 5.54
N TRP A 22 4.79 -8.36 4.42
CA TRP A 22 5.38 -7.04 4.13
C TRP A 22 4.58 -5.88 4.70
N SER A 23 3.34 -6.15 5.11
CA SER A 23 2.40 -5.13 5.54
C SER A 23 2.58 -4.74 7.01
N PHE A 24 2.46 -3.44 7.28
CA PHE A 24 2.49 -2.88 8.63
C PHE A 24 1.11 -2.70 9.25
N GLY A 25 0.03 -2.96 8.50
CA GLY A 25 -1.33 -2.84 8.98
C GLY A 25 -2.38 -2.92 7.88
N ALA A 26 -3.60 -3.30 8.28
CA ALA A 26 -4.75 -3.36 7.40
C ALA A 26 -5.45 -2.00 7.30
N LEU A 27 -5.86 -1.63 6.09
CA LEU A 27 -6.74 -0.48 5.86
C LEU A 27 -8.19 -0.94 5.92
N THR A 28 -8.96 -0.28 6.77
CA THR A 28 -10.34 -0.66 7.09
C THR A 28 -11.34 0.46 6.79
N ALA A 29 -10.86 1.68 6.52
CA ALA A 29 -11.71 2.84 6.34
C ALA A 29 -11.18 3.73 5.22
N VAL A 30 -12.10 4.45 4.58
CA VAL A 30 -11.77 5.57 3.70
C VAL A 30 -11.82 6.86 4.49
N ARG A 31 -10.95 7.81 4.14
CA ARG A 31 -10.98 9.13 4.77
C ARG A 31 -12.23 9.88 4.31
N HIS A 32 -13.14 10.17 5.23
CA HIS A 32 -14.26 11.07 4.95
C HIS A 32 -13.79 12.52 4.82
N ALA A 33 -14.37 13.27 3.87
CA ALA A 33 -14.04 14.68 3.63
C ALA A 33 -14.27 15.60 4.85
N SER A 34 -15.13 15.18 5.79
CA SER A 34 -15.40 15.88 7.04
C SER A 34 -14.38 15.61 8.17
N ALA A 35 -13.47 14.65 8.00
CA ALA A 35 -12.46 14.34 9.00
C ALA A 35 -11.40 15.45 9.08
N THR A 36 -11.23 16.02 10.26
CA THR A 36 -10.21 17.04 10.51
C THR A 36 -8.83 16.39 10.65
N PHE A 37 -7.76 17.17 10.49
CA PHE A 37 -6.39 16.69 10.64
C PHE A 37 -6.08 16.14 12.04
N HIS A 38 -6.82 16.58 13.06
CA HIS A 38 -6.69 16.11 14.44
C HIS A 38 -7.40 14.78 14.71
N ASP A 39 -8.33 14.39 13.85
CA ASP A 39 -8.96 13.09 13.97
C ASP A 39 -7.90 12.05 13.59
N ASN A 40 -7.54 11.17 14.53
CA ASN A 40 -6.71 10.02 14.24
C ASN A 40 -7.50 9.11 13.28
N VAL A 41 -7.36 9.33 11.97
CA VAL A 41 -8.12 8.60 10.95
C VAL A 41 -7.52 7.19 10.80
N LYS A 42 -7.90 6.33 11.75
CA LYS A 42 -7.40 4.96 11.90
C LYS A 42 -7.75 4.13 10.67
N GLY A 43 -6.76 3.39 10.15
CA GLY A 43 -6.98 2.42 9.07
C GLY A 43 -7.26 3.06 7.71
N THR A 44 -6.77 4.28 7.47
CA THR A 44 -6.87 4.98 6.18
C THR A 44 -5.54 5.11 5.47
N LEU A 45 -5.54 5.54 4.20
CA LEU A 45 -4.33 5.76 3.39
C LEU A 45 -3.35 6.77 3.99
N HIS A 46 -3.78 7.59 4.95
CA HIS A 46 -2.94 8.59 5.63
C HIS A 46 -2.60 8.21 7.09
N ASP A 47 -2.89 6.99 7.51
CA ASP A 47 -2.62 6.56 8.87
C ASP A 47 -1.10 6.43 9.13
N GLN A 48 -0.57 7.38 9.89
CA GLN A 48 0.85 7.44 10.25
C GLN A 48 1.30 6.25 11.12
N ARG A 49 0.38 5.51 11.73
CA ARG A 49 0.72 4.32 12.52
C ARG A 49 1.16 3.17 11.61
N ILE A 50 0.56 3.08 10.43
CA ILE A 50 0.87 2.08 9.41
C ILE A 50 2.07 2.55 8.57
N PHE A 51 1.92 3.71 7.92
CA PHE A 51 2.91 4.18 6.95
C PHE A 51 4.12 4.88 7.58
N GLY A 52 4.02 5.34 8.82
CA GLY A 52 5.07 6.10 9.51
C GLY A 52 4.81 7.62 9.54
N PRO A 53 5.63 8.34 10.32
CA PRO A 53 5.40 9.76 10.64
C PRO A 53 5.67 10.68 9.45
N ILE A 54 4.86 11.74 9.30
CA ILE A 54 5.00 12.72 8.21
C ILE A 54 6.27 13.57 8.36
N ARG A 55 6.70 13.80 9.61
CA ARG A 55 7.87 14.60 9.96
C ARG A 55 8.94 13.72 10.58
N ASP A 56 10.19 14.03 10.32
CA ASP A 56 11.33 13.25 10.83
C ASP A 56 11.33 13.22 12.36
N PHE A 57 11.35 12.00 12.91
CA PHE A 57 11.41 11.75 14.35
C PHE A 57 10.36 12.53 15.17
N GLN A 58 9.15 12.71 14.62
CA GLN A 58 8.06 13.37 15.34
C GLN A 58 6.76 12.58 15.20
N CYS A 59 6.08 12.33 16.32
CA CYS A 59 4.76 11.68 16.31
C CYS A 59 3.65 12.63 15.82
N ALA A 60 2.50 12.08 15.40
CA ALA A 60 1.42 12.88 14.80
C ALA A 60 0.85 13.98 15.71
N CYS A 61 0.75 13.72 17.02
CA CYS A 61 0.25 14.70 18.00
C CYS A 61 1.31 15.73 18.46
N GLY A 62 2.58 15.52 18.11
CA GLY A 62 3.68 16.40 18.51
C GLY A 62 4.20 16.24 19.95
N LYS A 63 3.62 15.35 20.77
CA LYS A 63 4.08 15.08 22.15
C LYS A 63 5.55 14.66 22.24
N TYR A 64 5.94 13.73 21.37
CA TYR A 64 7.29 13.23 21.28
C TYR A 64 7.93 13.68 19.96
N SER A 65 9.13 14.23 20.05
CA SER A 65 9.94 14.70 18.93
C SER A 65 11.43 14.51 19.22
N GLY A 66 12.23 14.41 18.15
CA GLY A 66 13.68 14.27 18.24
C GLY A 66 14.17 12.83 18.10
N SER A 67 15.42 12.70 17.67
CA SER A 67 16.09 11.41 17.45
C SER A 67 16.21 10.56 18.71
N ASP A 68 16.19 11.18 19.89
CA ASP A 68 16.35 10.48 21.17
C ASP A 68 15.17 9.56 21.49
N CYS A 69 14.00 9.86 20.91
CA CYS A 69 12.79 9.06 21.03
C CYS A 69 12.61 8.10 19.84
N ALA A 70 13.64 7.85 19.03
CA ALA A 70 13.55 6.95 17.89
C ALA A 70 13.03 5.55 18.30
N ASP A 71 12.21 4.96 17.44
CA ASP A 71 11.53 3.67 17.60
C ASP A 71 10.50 3.56 18.73
N MET A 72 10.34 4.60 19.55
CA MET A 72 9.28 4.68 20.55
C MET A 72 7.90 4.87 19.91
N ILE A 73 6.88 4.22 20.47
CA ILE A 73 5.48 4.39 20.06
C ILE A 73 4.84 5.41 21.00
N CYS A 74 4.22 6.45 20.44
CA CYS A 74 3.54 7.47 21.23
C CYS A 74 2.27 6.90 21.90
N ASP A 75 2.10 7.10 23.20
CA ASP A 75 0.95 6.59 23.96
C ASP A 75 -0.39 7.21 23.51
N ASP A 76 -0.36 8.47 23.04
CA ASP A 76 -1.59 9.22 22.73
C ASP A 76 -2.06 9.00 21.29
N CYS A 77 -1.12 9.01 20.33
CA CYS A 77 -1.44 8.84 18.90
C CYS A 77 -1.08 7.46 18.32
N GLY A 78 -0.31 6.64 19.04
CA GLY A 78 0.11 5.30 18.59
C GLY A 78 1.11 5.29 17.42
N VAL A 79 1.65 6.45 17.02
CA VAL A 79 2.62 6.54 15.92
C VAL A 79 4.00 6.17 16.43
N ARG A 80 4.68 5.26 15.72
CA ARG A 80 6.11 4.96 15.94
C ARG A 80 6.96 6.09 15.40
N ILE A 81 7.80 6.65 16.26
CA ILE A 81 8.76 7.71 15.93
C ILE A 81 9.86 7.08 15.08
N ALA A 82 10.01 7.58 13.86
CA ALA A 82 10.92 7.05 12.86
C ALA A 82 11.30 8.18 11.89
N PRO A 83 12.34 8.02 11.06
CA PRO A 83 12.58 8.97 9.97
C PRO A 83 11.45 8.91 8.95
N LYS A 84 11.15 10.04 8.31
CA LYS A 84 10.11 10.16 7.29
C LYS A 84 10.36 9.20 6.12
N SER A 85 11.62 8.90 5.81
CA SER A 85 12.02 7.94 4.77
C SER A 85 11.43 6.53 4.95
N THR A 86 10.96 6.16 6.15
CA THR A 86 10.24 4.89 6.35
C THR A 86 8.94 4.81 5.54
N ARG A 87 8.32 5.95 5.20
CA ARG A 87 7.10 6.05 4.39
C ARG A 87 7.26 5.62 2.94
N SER A 88 8.50 5.49 2.47
CA SER A 88 8.80 4.95 1.14
C SER A 88 8.85 3.42 1.11
N ASN A 89 8.91 2.76 2.28
CA ASN A 89 9.16 1.32 2.40
C ASN A 89 8.05 0.53 3.12
N ARG A 90 7.18 1.20 3.88
CA ARG A 90 6.09 0.54 4.62
C ARG A 90 4.87 0.33 3.73
N PHE A 91 4.49 -0.93 3.55
CA PHE A 91 3.27 -1.31 2.83
C PHE A 91 2.09 -1.44 3.79
N ALA A 92 0.89 -1.20 3.27
CA ALA A 92 -0.35 -1.61 3.92
C ALA A 92 -1.03 -2.71 3.10
N HIS A 93 -2.10 -3.30 3.62
CA HIS A 93 -2.95 -4.19 2.83
C HIS A 93 -4.42 -3.91 3.13
N ILE A 94 -5.29 -4.34 2.23
CA ILE A 94 -6.74 -4.32 2.42
C ILE A 94 -7.17 -5.79 2.53
N GLU A 95 -7.85 -6.14 3.62
CA GLU A 95 -8.48 -7.45 3.75
C GLU A 95 -9.77 -7.47 2.92
N ILE A 96 -9.88 -8.42 2.00
CA ILE A 96 -11.04 -8.56 1.13
C ILE A 96 -11.93 -9.66 1.70
N ALA A 97 -13.22 -9.36 1.84
CA ALA A 97 -14.17 -10.30 2.43
C ALA A 97 -14.34 -11.59 1.60
N THR A 98 -14.19 -11.50 0.28
CA THR A 98 -14.29 -12.61 -0.66
C THR A 98 -13.03 -12.68 -1.50
N THR A 99 -12.51 -13.88 -1.72
CA THR A 99 -11.32 -14.10 -2.55
C THR A 99 -11.54 -13.55 -3.96
N VAL A 100 -10.58 -12.74 -4.43
CA VAL A 100 -10.56 -12.19 -5.79
C VAL A 100 -9.44 -12.83 -6.60
N GLU A 101 -9.66 -13.04 -7.90
CA GLU A 101 -8.61 -13.53 -8.80
C GLU A 101 -7.50 -12.49 -8.93
N HIS A 102 -6.26 -12.95 -9.04
CA HIS A 102 -5.13 -12.07 -9.27
C HIS A 102 -5.23 -11.47 -10.69
N PRO A 103 -5.15 -10.14 -10.89
CA PRO A 103 -5.37 -9.53 -12.22
C PRO A 103 -4.40 -9.98 -13.34
N LEU A 104 -3.19 -10.41 -12.95
CA LEU A 104 -2.16 -10.95 -13.84
C LEU A 104 -2.15 -12.49 -13.94
N ASP A 105 -3.00 -13.18 -13.17
CA ASP A 105 -3.08 -14.64 -13.17
C ASP A 105 -4.42 -15.13 -12.60
N PRO A 106 -5.30 -15.68 -13.45
CA PRO A 106 -6.60 -16.15 -13.02
C PRO A 106 -6.54 -17.41 -12.14
N GLU A 107 -5.43 -18.15 -12.11
CA GLU A 107 -5.31 -19.37 -11.29
C GLU A 107 -5.10 -19.05 -9.81
N THR A 108 -4.47 -17.90 -9.52
CA THR A 108 -4.18 -17.47 -8.16
C THR A 108 -5.31 -16.59 -7.61
N THR A 109 -5.76 -16.90 -6.39
CA THR A 109 -6.75 -16.07 -5.68
C THR A 109 -6.12 -15.36 -4.48
N LEU A 110 -6.60 -14.15 -4.22
CA LEU A 110 -6.14 -13.27 -3.15
C LEU A 110 -7.29 -12.97 -2.17
N SER A 111 -7.05 -13.19 -0.88
CA SER A 111 -7.92 -12.73 0.22
C SER A 111 -7.53 -11.34 0.74
N CYS A 112 -6.44 -10.77 0.24
CA CYS A 112 -6.01 -9.41 0.57
C CYS A 112 -5.31 -8.76 -0.61
N PHE A 113 -5.37 -7.42 -0.67
CA PHE A 113 -4.72 -6.65 -1.73
C PHE A 113 -3.64 -5.71 -1.15
N PRO A 114 -2.44 -5.66 -1.73
CA PRO A 114 -1.36 -4.80 -1.24
C PRO A 114 -1.63 -3.33 -1.55
N VAL A 115 -1.20 -2.46 -0.64
CA VAL A 115 -1.24 -1.00 -0.80
C VAL A 115 0.18 -0.48 -0.76
N VAL A 116 0.56 0.26 -1.80
CA VAL A 116 1.90 0.83 -1.94
C VAL A 116 2.20 1.85 -0.83
N PRO A 117 3.48 2.13 -0.55
CA PRO A 117 3.86 3.08 0.48
C PRO A 117 3.32 4.50 0.24
N ALA A 118 3.10 5.24 1.33
CA ALA A 118 2.41 6.53 1.30
C ALA A 118 3.12 7.59 0.44
N ASP A 119 4.45 7.56 0.31
CA ASP A 119 5.18 8.51 -0.53
C ASP A 119 4.80 8.39 -2.02
N PHE A 120 4.45 7.18 -2.49
CA PHE A 120 3.95 6.98 -3.86
C PHE A 120 2.55 7.54 -4.03
N LEU A 121 1.69 7.36 -3.02
CA LEU A 121 0.33 7.86 -3.01
C LEU A 121 0.30 9.39 -2.99
N GLU A 122 1.12 10.02 -2.15
CA GLU A 122 1.18 11.47 -1.95
C GLU A 122 1.89 12.23 -3.08
N SER A 123 2.48 11.51 -4.04
CA SER A 123 3.04 12.10 -5.25
C SER A 123 1.94 12.76 -6.12
N PRO A 124 2.27 13.75 -6.97
CA PRO A 124 1.31 14.36 -7.89
C PRO A 124 0.60 13.34 -8.79
N SER A 125 1.30 12.28 -9.19
CA SER A 125 0.76 11.19 -10.00
C SER A 125 -0.05 10.17 -9.18
N GLY A 126 0.15 10.13 -7.86
CA GLY A 126 -0.47 9.18 -6.94
C GLY A 126 -1.93 9.49 -6.58
N GLN A 127 -2.45 10.68 -6.89
CA GLN A 127 -3.86 11.03 -6.61
C GLN A 127 -4.85 10.04 -7.23
N ARG A 128 -4.60 9.62 -8.48
CA ARG A 128 -5.44 8.61 -9.14
C ARG A 128 -5.40 7.27 -8.40
N LEU A 129 -4.24 6.90 -7.89
CA LEU A 129 -4.05 5.66 -7.16
C LEU A 129 -4.76 5.70 -5.80
N GLN A 130 -4.73 6.84 -5.11
CA GLN A 130 -5.51 7.06 -3.88
C GLN A 130 -7.01 6.85 -4.14
N THR A 131 -7.57 7.47 -5.19
CA THR A 131 -8.98 7.30 -5.55
C THR A 131 -9.32 5.82 -5.85
N LEU A 132 -8.43 5.08 -6.50
CA LEU A 132 -8.63 3.66 -6.76
C LEU A 132 -8.62 2.83 -5.48
N TYR A 133 -7.69 3.09 -4.55
CA TYR A 133 -7.66 2.40 -3.27
C TYR A 133 -8.88 2.73 -2.39
N ASP A 134 -9.28 4.00 -2.34
CA ASP A 134 -10.49 4.41 -1.62
C ASP A 134 -11.73 3.71 -2.19
N ARG A 135 -11.85 3.67 -3.53
CA ARG A 135 -12.93 2.93 -4.21
C ARG A 135 -12.90 1.44 -3.87
N LEU A 136 -11.72 0.82 -3.82
CA LEU A 136 -11.56 -0.58 -3.48
C LEU A 136 -12.07 -0.86 -2.06
N ILE A 137 -11.69 -0.01 -1.09
CA ILE A 137 -12.14 -0.12 0.31
C ILE A 137 -13.66 0.06 0.38
N GLU A 138 -14.23 1.08 -0.26
CA GLU A 138 -15.68 1.33 -0.24
C GLU A 138 -16.48 0.18 -0.86
N SER A 139 -16.04 -0.36 -2.00
CA SER A 139 -16.74 -1.45 -2.67
C SER A 139 -16.61 -2.76 -1.88
N ASN A 140 -15.48 -2.98 -1.20
CA ASN A 140 -15.32 -4.09 -0.27
C ASN A 140 -16.26 -3.97 0.94
N MET A 141 -16.37 -2.78 1.56
CA MET A 141 -17.31 -2.53 2.67
C MET A 141 -18.77 -2.72 2.28
N LYS A 142 -19.13 -2.41 1.04
CA LYS A 142 -20.49 -2.60 0.49
C LYS A 142 -20.75 -4.04 0.00
N GLY A 143 -19.77 -4.94 0.06
CA GLY A 143 -19.90 -6.32 -0.43
C GLY A 143 -20.05 -6.44 -1.95
N ARG A 144 -19.59 -5.45 -2.72
CA ARG A 144 -19.72 -5.41 -4.18
C ARG A 144 -18.51 -6.06 -4.85
N TYR A 145 -18.48 -7.39 -4.86
CA TYR A 145 -17.30 -8.19 -5.28
C TYR A 145 -16.81 -7.91 -6.71
N GLN A 146 -17.74 -7.71 -7.64
CA GLN A 146 -17.37 -7.44 -9.03
C GLN A 146 -16.62 -6.12 -9.17
N GLU A 147 -17.06 -5.07 -8.46
CA GLU A 147 -16.37 -3.78 -8.43
C GLU A 147 -14.99 -3.87 -7.73
N VAL A 148 -14.87 -4.73 -6.71
CA VAL A 148 -13.57 -4.97 -6.04
C VAL A 148 -12.57 -5.57 -7.02
N SER A 149 -12.98 -6.60 -7.77
CA SER A 149 -12.14 -7.24 -8.80
C SER A 149 -11.75 -6.26 -9.90
N GLU A 150 -12.71 -5.51 -10.43
CA GLU A 150 -12.47 -4.49 -11.46
C GLU A 150 -11.52 -3.39 -10.98
N THR A 151 -11.68 -2.94 -9.73
CA THR A 151 -10.82 -1.88 -9.16
C THR A 151 -9.42 -2.40 -8.88
N ALA A 152 -9.27 -3.64 -8.38
CA ALA A 152 -7.98 -4.29 -8.20
C ALA A 152 -7.25 -4.43 -9.55
N ALA A 153 -7.96 -4.86 -10.60
CA ALA A 153 -7.42 -4.92 -11.95
C ALA A 153 -6.99 -3.53 -12.48
N ALA A 154 -7.77 -2.49 -12.23
CA ALA A 154 -7.44 -1.13 -12.61
C ALA A 154 -6.17 -0.61 -11.90
N ILE A 155 -5.98 -0.94 -10.61
CA ILE A 155 -4.76 -0.60 -9.87
C ILE A 155 -3.55 -1.30 -10.48
N VAL A 156 -3.65 -2.61 -10.72
CA VAL A 156 -2.56 -3.38 -11.32
C VAL A 156 -2.21 -2.87 -12.71
N GLN A 157 -3.21 -2.60 -13.55
CA GLN A 157 -3.02 -2.05 -14.89
C GLN A 157 -2.37 -0.66 -14.86
N TRP A 158 -2.65 0.15 -13.83
CA TRP A 158 -2.04 1.47 -13.66
C TRP A 158 -0.57 1.39 -13.22
N LEU A 159 -0.24 0.47 -12.31
CA LEU A 159 1.12 0.31 -11.78
C LEU A 159 2.05 -0.45 -12.72
N THR A 160 1.53 -1.39 -13.51
CA THR A 160 2.33 -2.29 -14.37
C THR A 160 3.30 -1.55 -15.29
N PRO A 161 2.90 -0.49 -16.03
CA PRO A 161 3.82 0.26 -16.89
C PRO A 161 5.00 0.87 -16.10
N ALA A 162 4.74 1.38 -14.89
CA ALA A 162 5.79 1.93 -14.04
C ALA A 162 6.80 0.85 -13.60
N VAL A 163 6.32 -0.34 -13.25
CA VAL A 163 7.18 -1.48 -12.89
C VAL A 163 8.06 -1.90 -14.06
N VAL A 164 7.50 -2.00 -15.27
CA VAL A 164 8.25 -2.37 -16.49
C VAL A 164 9.32 -1.32 -16.81
N VAL A 165 8.98 -0.02 -16.75
CA VAL A 165 9.96 1.05 -16.99
C VAL A 165 11.10 1.01 -15.97
N LEU A 166 10.79 0.85 -14.68
CA LEU A 166 11.81 0.76 -13.63
C LEU A 166 12.68 -0.49 -13.76
N HIS A 167 12.10 -1.60 -14.23
CA HIS A 167 12.84 -2.82 -14.55
C HIS A 167 13.85 -2.56 -15.67
N ASN A 168 13.39 -1.98 -16.79
CA ASN A 168 14.22 -1.71 -17.95
C ASN A 168 15.34 -0.70 -17.66
N TRP A 169 15.11 0.24 -16.73
CA TRP A 169 16.10 1.24 -16.33
C TRP A 169 17.02 0.79 -15.19
N GLY A 170 16.86 -0.45 -14.70
CA GLY A 170 17.71 -1.00 -13.63
C GLY A 170 17.53 -0.33 -12.26
N VAL A 171 16.42 0.35 -12.01
CA VAL A 171 16.14 1.03 -10.74
C VAL A 171 15.54 0.05 -9.73
N PHE A 172 16.38 -0.86 -9.22
CA PHE A 172 15.93 -2.03 -8.46
C PHE A 172 15.12 -1.74 -7.18
N PRO A 173 15.46 -0.76 -6.33
CA PRO A 173 14.69 -0.50 -5.11
C PRO A 173 13.25 -0.10 -5.40
N ALA A 174 13.04 0.89 -6.28
CA ALA A 174 11.72 1.37 -6.65
C ALA A 174 10.94 0.31 -7.44
N ARG A 175 11.62 -0.43 -8.33
CA ARG A 175 11.05 -1.56 -9.08
C ARG A 175 10.44 -2.60 -8.14
N ASN A 176 11.22 -3.06 -7.16
CA ASN A 176 10.77 -4.08 -6.21
C ASN A 176 9.60 -3.57 -5.36
N THR A 177 9.64 -2.31 -4.96
CA THR A 177 8.57 -1.71 -4.17
C THR A 177 7.25 -1.65 -4.95
N LEU A 178 7.28 -1.18 -6.20
CA LEU A 178 6.07 -1.13 -7.04
C LEU A 178 5.61 -2.52 -7.49
N ALA A 179 6.53 -3.46 -7.71
CA ALA A 179 6.20 -4.85 -8.02
C ALA A 179 5.37 -5.49 -6.89
N ARG A 180 5.74 -5.26 -5.62
CA ARG A 180 4.92 -5.68 -4.47
C ARG A 180 3.53 -5.04 -4.45
N GLY A 181 3.42 -3.80 -4.95
CA GLY A 181 2.15 -3.09 -5.11
C GLY A 181 1.18 -3.73 -6.12
N ILE A 182 1.69 -4.55 -7.05
CA ILE A 182 0.90 -5.36 -7.98
C ILE A 182 0.86 -6.84 -7.58
N ALA A 183 1.14 -7.14 -6.30
CA ALA A 183 1.19 -8.49 -5.75
C ALA A 183 2.19 -9.41 -6.48
N LEU A 184 3.35 -8.88 -6.86
CA LEU A 184 4.50 -9.67 -7.32
C LEU A 184 5.60 -9.67 -6.27
N THR A 185 6.30 -10.80 -6.17
CA THR A 185 7.50 -10.95 -5.36
C THR A 185 8.70 -11.31 -6.23
N VAL A 186 9.89 -10.94 -5.77
CA VAL A 186 11.15 -11.22 -6.49
C VAL A 186 11.42 -12.72 -6.44
N ARG A 187 11.84 -13.30 -7.57
CA ARG A 187 12.39 -14.67 -7.61
C ARG A 187 13.79 -14.65 -7.00
N GLU A 188 14.01 -15.46 -5.96
CA GLU A 188 15.33 -15.68 -5.37
C GLU A 188 16.24 -16.52 -6.27
#